data_AF-A0A4R4RJG8-F1
#
_entry.id   AF-A0A4R4RJG8-F1
#
_cell.length_a   1.000
_cell.length_b   1.000
_cell.length_c   1.000
_cell.angle_alpha   90.00
_cell.angle_beta   90.00
_cell.angle_gamma   90.00
#
_symmetry.space_group_name_H-M   'P 1'
#
loop_
_entity.id
_entity.type
_entity.pdbx_description
1 polymer ?
#
loop_
_entity_poly.entity_id
_entity_poly.type
_entity_poly.pdbx_seq_one_letter_code
_entity_poly.pdbx_strand_id
1 'polypeptide(L)'
;MKARVLTFNTLFRGRSRDRLDVLAQLMERADYDVVCLQEVISPLNLSRLRSALRSYPFIAHAQTFPVVRGGLVTLSRWPISRRHYRPFAPTR
;
A
#
# COMPACT_ATOMS: atom_id res chain seq x y z
N MET A 1 17.90 6.72 -14.80
CA MET A 1 17.44 6.55 -13.40
C MET A 1 16.98 5.10 -13.24
N LYS A 2 17.37 4.41 -12.16
CA LYS A 2 16.88 3.06 -11.82
C LYS A 2 15.98 3.20 -10.59
N ALA A 3 14.77 2.66 -10.64
CA ALA A 3 13.85 2.66 -9.50
C ALA A 3 13.85 1.30 -8.81
N ARG A 4 13.90 1.30 -7.49
CA ARG A 4 13.84 0.11 -6.63
C ARG A 4 12.40 -0.09 -6.20
N VAL A 5 11.79 -1.18 -6.64
CA VAL A 5 10.36 -1.43 -6.43
C VAL A 5 10.17 -2.67 -5.56
N LEU A 6 9.31 -2.56 -4.55
CA LEU A 6 8.81 -3.69 -3.77
C LEU A 6 7.35 -3.97 -4.16
N THR A 7 7.02 -5.23 -4.39
CA THR A 7 5.62 -5.70 -4.40
C THR A 7 5.45 -6.75 -3.31
N PHE A 8 4.41 -6.60 -2.49
CA PHE A 8 4.22 -7.48 -1.35
C PHE A 8 2.74 -7.64 -0.98
N ASN A 9 2.27 -8.89 -0.93
CA ASN A 9 0.94 -9.20 -0.41
C ASN A 9 1.01 -9.25 1.13
N THR A 10 0.20 -8.43 1.79
CA THR A 10 0.27 -8.23 3.25
C THR A 10 -0.49 -9.26 4.07
N LEU A 11 -1.23 -10.17 3.42
CA LEU A 11 -2.12 -11.15 4.03
C LEU A 11 -3.11 -10.49 5.01
N PHE A 12 -4.35 -10.26 4.63
CA PHE A 12 -5.30 -9.56 5.51
C PHE A 12 -5.69 -10.34 6.79
N ARG A 13 -5.46 -11.67 6.82
CA ARG A 13 -5.99 -12.57 7.85
C ARG A 13 -5.22 -12.56 9.18
N GLY A 14 -5.91 -12.80 10.28
CA GLY A 14 -5.31 -12.96 11.61
C GLY A 14 -4.66 -11.67 12.13
N ARG A 15 -3.41 -11.75 12.59
CA ARG A 15 -2.65 -10.60 13.14
C ARG A 15 -2.11 -9.64 12.07
N SER A 16 -2.96 -9.21 11.14
CA SER A 16 -2.56 -8.35 10.01
C SER A 16 -2.02 -7.01 10.47
N ARG A 17 -2.57 -6.42 11.53
CA ARG A 17 -2.07 -5.18 12.12
C ARG A 17 -0.62 -5.31 12.59
N ASP A 18 -0.31 -6.31 13.41
CA ASP A 18 1.05 -6.49 13.96
C ASP A 18 2.07 -6.71 12.84
N ARG A 19 1.70 -7.50 11.83
CA ARG A 19 2.56 -7.72 10.65
C ARG A 19 2.76 -6.46 9.83
N LEU A 20 1.71 -5.63 9.66
CA LEU A 20 1.83 -4.36 8.95
C LEU A 20 2.70 -3.37 9.72
N ASP A 21 2.61 -3.33 11.04
CA ASP A 21 3.46 -2.47 11.88
C ASP A 21 4.95 -2.90 11.73
N VAL A 22 5.26 -4.20 11.70
CA VAL A 22 6.62 -4.70 11.41
C VAL A 22 7.05 -4.42 9.97
N LEU A 23 6.19 -4.69 8.99
CA LEU A 23 6.46 -4.43 7.58
C LEU A 23 6.77 -2.96 7.34
N ALA A 24 6.03 -2.04 7.98
CA ALA A 24 6.27 -0.61 7.88
C ALA A 24 7.69 -0.23 8.36
N GLN A 25 8.14 -0.79 9.49
CA GLN A 25 9.50 -0.55 10.00
C GLN A 25 10.58 -1.07 9.03
N LEU A 26 10.35 -2.24 8.42
CA LEU A 26 11.28 -2.79 7.43
C LEU A 26 11.34 -1.91 6.18
N MET A 27 10.20 -1.43 5.68
CA MET A 27 10.13 -0.58 4.49
C MET A 27 10.72 0.81 4.68
N GLU A 28 10.63 1.39 5.88
CA GLU A 28 11.28 2.67 6.22
C GLU A 28 12.81 2.56 6.27
N ARG A 29 13.35 1.41 6.69
CA ARG A 29 14.80 1.16 6.70
C ARG A 29 15.32 0.71 5.36
N ALA A 30 14.45 0.15 4.52
CA ALA A 30 14.81 -0.29 3.18
C ALA A 30 14.90 0.90 2.22
N ASP A 31 15.67 0.71 1.16
CA ASP A 31 15.86 1.72 0.12
C ASP A 31 15.00 1.42 -1.11
N TYR A 32 13.70 1.24 -0.90
CA TYR A 32 12.73 1.16 -1.99
C TYR A 32 12.19 2.56 -2.31
N ASP A 33 12.03 2.84 -3.59
CA ASP A 33 11.48 4.11 -4.05
C ASP A 33 9.95 4.06 -4.14
N VAL A 34 9.44 2.89 -4.52
CA VAL A 34 8.01 2.61 -4.70
C VAL A 34 7.67 1.26 -4.08
N VAL A 35 6.58 1.21 -3.32
CA VAL A 35 6.06 0.00 -2.70
C VAL A 35 4.61 -0.24 -3.13
N CYS A 36 4.33 -1.43 -3.63
CA CYS A 36 3.00 -1.89 -4.02
C CYS A 36 2.51 -2.98 -3.06
N LEU A 37 1.49 -2.67 -2.27
CA LEU A 37 0.90 -3.59 -1.29
C LEU A 37 -0.42 -4.15 -1.79
N GLN A 38 -0.64 -5.44 -1.55
CA GLN A 38 -1.92 -6.13 -1.75
C GLN A 38 -2.53 -6.58 -0.42
N GLU A 39 -3.84 -6.83 -0.42
CA GLU A 39 -4.65 -7.23 0.74
C GLU A 39 -4.70 -6.21 1.89
N VAL A 40 -4.47 -4.92 1.61
CA VAL A 40 -4.68 -3.85 2.60
C VAL A 40 -6.17 -3.47 2.57
N ILE A 41 -7.05 -4.29 3.14
CA ILE A 41 -8.52 -4.10 3.05
C ILE A 41 -9.05 -3.05 4.04
N SER A 42 -8.46 -2.99 5.23
CA SER A 42 -8.94 -2.13 6.33
C SER A 42 -8.48 -0.67 6.17
N PRO A 43 -9.41 0.32 6.21
CA PRO A 43 -9.06 1.73 6.22
C PRO A 43 -8.20 2.14 7.42
N LEU A 44 -8.40 1.48 8.56
CA LEU A 44 -7.60 1.70 9.77
C LEU A 44 -6.15 1.24 9.54
N ASN A 45 -5.95 0.10 8.89
CA ASN A 45 -4.61 -0.37 8.55
C ASN A 45 -3.91 0.57 7.56
N LEU A 46 -4.64 1.11 6.58
CA LEU A 46 -4.09 2.13 5.68
C LEU A 46 -3.70 3.41 6.42
N SER A 47 -4.54 3.89 7.36
CA SER A 47 -4.23 5.06 8.18
C SER A 47 -2.95 4.85 9.01
N ARG A 48 -2.79 3.65 9.61
CA ARG A 48 -1.57 3.28 10.34
C ARG A 48 -0.34 3.26 9.44
N LEU A 49 -0.42 2.60 8.28
CA LEU A 49 0.66 2.58 7.29
C LEU A 49 1.08 4.00 6.92
N ARG A 50 0.11 4.89 6.64
CA ARG A 50 0.40 6.30 6.35
C ARG A 50 1.13 7.01 7.49
N SER A 51 0.78 6.72 8.75
CA SER A 51 1.45 7.34 9.89
C SER A 51 2.86 6.79 10.15
N ALA A 52 3.10 5.51 9.83
CA ALA A 52 4.37 4.83 10.04
C ALA A 52 5.37 5.07 8.90
N LEU A 53 4.89 5.23 7.66
CA LEU A 53 5.71 5.32 6.46
C LEU A 53 6.00 6.77 6.04
N ARG A 54 6.77 7.50 6.86
CA ARG A 54 7.07 8.92 6.62
C ARG A 54 7.91 9.17 5.38
N SER A 55 8.75 8.23 4.95
CA SER A 55 9.57 8.37 3.74
C SER A 55 8.75 8.24 2.46
N TYR A 56 7.50 7.75 2.55
CA TYR A 56 6.61 7.54 1.40
C TYR A 56 5.37 8.46 1.48
N PRO A 57 5.54 9.79 1.36
CA PRO A 57 4.44 10.74 1.57
C PRO A 57 3.36 10.66 0.47
N PHE A 58 3.66 10.07 -0.68
CA PHE A 58 2.73 9.98 -1.81
C PHE A 58 2.06 8.60 -1.85
N ILE A 59 0.73 8.59 -1.76
CA ILE A 59 -0.06 7.36 -1.68
C ILE A 59 -1.13 7.33 -2.75
N ALA A 60 -1.22 6.22 -3.48
CA ALA A 60 -2.31 5.91 -4.40
C ALA A 60 -3.04 4.64 -3.95
N HIS A 61 -4.36 4.72 -3.91
CA HIS A 61 -5.27 3.61 -3.66
C HIS A 61 -6.63 3.97 -4.27
N ALA A 62 -7.49 2.97 -4.48
CA ALA A 62 -8.89 3.22 -4.83
C ALA A 62 -9.71 3.59 -3.58
N GLN A 63 -10.98 3.98 -3.76
CA GLN A 63 -11.92 4.39 -2.70
C GLN A 63 -11.70 3.66 -1.37
N THR A 64 -11.72 4.40 -0.25
CA THR A 64 -11.30 3.90 1.07
C THR A 64 -12.47 3.54 2.00
N PHE A 65 -13.73 3.85 1.64
CA PHE A 65 -14.86 3.64 2.55
C PHE A 65 -15.95 2.78 1.87
N PRO A 66 -16.44 1.70 2.54
CA PRO A 66 -16.04 1.21 3.87
C PRO A 66 -14.74 0.38 3.88
N VAL A 67 -14.18 0.07 2.71
CA VAL A 67 -12.94 -0.71 2.55
C VAL A 67 -12.02 -0.03 1.54
N VAL A 68 -10.73 -0.35 1.58
CA VAL A 68 -9.82 -0.03 0.49
C VAL A 68 -10.17 -0.91 -0.71
N ARG A 69 -10.77 -0.32 -1.74
CA ARG A 69 -11.26 -1.04 -2.90
C ARG A 69 -10.13 -1.80 -3.60
N GLY A 70 -10.32 -3.12 -3.77
CA GLY A 70 -9.32 -4.04 -4.33
C GLY A 70 -8.15 -4.39 -3.39
N GLY A 71 -8.06 -3.79 -2.20
CA GLY A 71 -6.96 -4.02 -1.27
C GLY A 71 -5.58 -3.60 -1.81
N LEU A 72 -5.55 -2.72 -2.81
CA LEU A 72 -4.34 -2.28 -3.49
C LEU A 72 -3.91 -0.89 -3.01
N VAL A 73 -2.66 -0.79 -2.58
CA VAL A 73 -2.05 0.47 -2.14
C VAL A 73 -0.67 0.61 -2.75
N THR A 74 -0.39 1.77 -3.35
CA THR A 74 0.94 2.15 -3.82
C THR A 74 1.44 3.32 -2.97
N LEU A 75 2.65 3.18 -2.43
CA LEU A 75 3.37 4.18 -1.64
C LEU A 75 4.62 4.59 -2.42
N SER A 76 4.94 5.87 -2.43
CA SER A 76 6.04 6.43 -3.24
C SER A 76 6.78 7.53 -2.49
N ARG A 77 8.11 7.56 -2.66
CA ARG A 77 8.97 8.67 -2.21
C ARG A 77 8.84 9.91 -3.11
N TRP A 78 8.39 9.72 -4.36
CA TRP A 78 8.26 10.79 -5.36
C TRP A 78 6.80 11.09 -5.70
N PRO A 79 6.48 12.33 -6.14
CA PRO A 79 5.11 12.72 -6.47
C PRO A 79 4.44 11.79 -7.48
N ILE A 80 3.21 11.37 -7.16
CA ILE A 80 2.36 10.59 -8.07
C ILE A 80 1.55 11.58 -8.91
N SER A 81 1.91 11.74 -10.19
CA SER A 81 1.26 12.69 -11.10
C SER A 81 -0.16 12.27 -11.50
N ARG A 82 -0.45 10.97 -11.54
CA ARG A 82 -1.77 10.42 -11.90
C ARG A 82 -1.99 9.07 -11.23
N ARG A 83 -3.24 8.77 -10.86
CA ARG A 83 -3.68 7.45 -10.38
C ARG A 83 -4.96 7.03 -11.11
N HIS A 84 -5.05 5.75 -11.46
CA HIS A 84 -6.25 5.15 -12.03
C HIS A 84 -6.45 3.75 -11.45
N TYR A 85 -7.69 3.40 -11.13
CA TYR A 85 -8.06 2.07 -10.68
C TYR A 85 -9.07 1.48 -11.65
N ARG A 86 -8.76 0.29 -12.17
CA ARG A 86 -9.65 -0.48 -13.04
C ARG A 86 -10.03 -1.78 -12.35
N PRO A 87 -11.30 -1.99 -11.99
CA PRO A 87 -11.74 -3.27 -11.46
C PRO A 87 -11.59 -4.35 -12.54
N PHE A 88 -11.23 -5.57 -12.14
CA PHE A 88 -11.33 -6.72 -13.01
C PHE A 88 -12.80 -7.08 -13.20
N ALA A 89 -13.27 -7.08 -14.45
CA ALA A 89 -14.57 -7.60 -14.82
C ALA A 89 -14.34 -9.00 -15.41
N PRO A 90 -14.77 -10.08 -14.74
CA PRO A 90 -14.67 -11.41 -15.33
C PRO A 90 -15.48 -11.45 -16.63
N THR A 91 -14.90 -12.00 -17.69
CA THR A 91 -15.65 -12.44 -18.87
C THR A 91 -16.66 -13.49 -18.42
N ARG A 92 -17.94 -13.26 -18.73
CA ARG A 92 -19.03 -14.21 -18.49
C ARG A 92 -18.85 -15.46 -19.33
#